data_AF-A0A7X8GHV4-F1
#
_entry.id   AF-A0A7X8GHV4-F1
#
_cell.length_a   1.000
_cell.length_b   1.000
_cell.length_c   1.000
_cell.angle_alpha   90.00
_cell.angle_beta   90.00
_cell.angle_gamma   90.00
#
_symmetry.space_group_name_H-M   'P 1'
#
loop_
_entity.id
_entity.type
_entity.pdbx_description
1 polymer ?
#
loop_
_entity_poly.entity_id
_entity_poly.type
_entity_poly.pdbx_seq_one_letter_code
_entity_poly.pdbx_strand_id
1 'polypeptide(L)'
;MADWPSPHLLDDLRQRLLKPRECIPHCADIPFMDIHTEGEVFRMTLNIHAAAEPAVPLPATAGSWIPATVLWDDRPAEGLLKDNQGQLCLLALPGVHRAVLTGTAPPVARVDLPLSLRPHRVTVSGSDWEVKGIQSDGRPDASLQLSRRAKGDGGGTAVGEMRLPPFLHVKRVLSLGLSWQVTTTVTRVTPPGTPVSALIPLLATESVTSAGVRTENRQAVVNMEPQTLEVERTGALEESPEIHLRAPQATEGTSWVETWVLDVSSIWHCTVSGIPVIHHQDAAGFWKPERRPWPGESLTIAVSRPEAFPGQQVTLEHTALEVTPGDRFRNVKLILNIRTSEGSRFPVGLPPHSTLEQVQIDGKSQPIRQQDQNVIVPLDPGSRSVLLHWREPGGMPFVLHLAGVRIGSDNQQAVNNQVTMNLPRNRWILWAGGPRLGPAVLFWSSLFIAALAALGLGRISCTPLRTYHWLLLGMGLTQVHPVVALVVAGWYLAMGMRAWKTFTGGWFAYDSIQLILAVWTLAALASLYAAVHKGLLGLPLMQIAGNHSTDFCLRWTQDRVAETLPQPWVLSVPLMAYRFLVLL
;
A
#
# COMPACT_ATOMS: atom_id res chain seq x y z
N MET A 1 -63.82 57.00 1.21
CA MET A 1 -63.05 56.95 -0.06
C MET A 1 -61.58 56.95 0.30
N ALA A 2 -60.76 56.25 -0.48
CA ALA A 2 -59.33 55.92 -0.27
C ALA A 2 -59.15 54.65 0.59
N ASP A 3 -58.49 53.56 0.17
CA ASP A 3 -57.44 53.37 -0.84
C ASP A 3 -57.76 52.19 -1.77
N TRP A 4 -58.37 52.49 -2.92
CA TRP A 4 -58.46 51.54 -4.03
C TRP A 4 -57.75 52.16 -5.23
N PRO A 5 -56.81 51.46 -5.88
CA PRO A 5 -56.42 50.06 -5.66
C PRO A 5 -55.53 49.84 -4.42
N SER A 6 -55.67 48.67 -3.77
CA SER A 6 -54.83 48.24 -2.64
C SER A 6 -53.37 47.97 -3.06
N PRO A 7 -52.37 48.11 -2.17
CA PRO A 7 -50.96 47.85 -2.48
C PRO A 7 -50.71 46.44 -3.05
N HIS A 8 -51.44 45.44 -2.54
CA HIS A 8 -51.34 44.07 -3.04
C HIS A 8 -51.85 43.93 -4.48
N LEU A 9 -52.88 44.69 -4.87
CA LEU A 9 -53.37 44.72 -6.24
C LEU A 9 -52.37 45.43 -7.17
N LEU A 10 -51.72 46.49 -6.70
CA LEU A 10 -50.67 47.17 -7.45
C LEU A 10 -49.45 46.26 -7.67
N ASP A 11 -49.05 45.48 -6.66
CA ASP A 11 -47.96 44.52 -6.81
C ASP A 11 -48.32 43.34 -7.71
N ASP A 12 -49.55 42.82 -7.65
CA ASP A 12 -50.01 41.75 -8.55
C ASP A 12 -50.10 42.24 -10.00
N LEU A 13 -50.58 43.46 -10.22
CA LEU A 13 -50.57 44.10 -11.54
C LEU A 13 -49.14 44.37 -12.02
N ARG A 14 -48.24 44.82 -11.14
CA ARG A 14 -46.82 45.01 -11.45
C ARG A 14 -46.16 43.69 -11.84
N GLN A 15 -46.40 42.61 -11.11
CA GLN A 15 -45.86 41.28 -11.43
C GLN A 15 -46.40 40.75 -12.75
N ARG A 16 -47.68 40.97 -13.06
CA ARG A 16 -48.27 40.57 -14.35
C ARG A 16 -47.73 41.39 -15.52
N LEU A 17 -47.56 42.69 -15.36
CA LEU A 17 -47.01 43.58 -16.40
C LEU A 17 -45.51 43.34 -16.64
N LEU A 18 -44.75 42.98 -15.59
CA LEU A 18 -43.32 42.71 -15.68
C LEU A 18 -42.99 41.22 -15.90
N LYS A 19 -44.00 40.35 -16.06
CA LYS A 19 -43.78 38.92 -16.28
C LYS A 19 -42.98 38.74 -17.58
N PRO A 20 -41.76 38.16 -17.51
CA PRO A 20 -40.96 37.89 -18.69
C PRO A 20 -41.72 36.97 -19.66
N ARG A 21 -41.56 37.17 -20.97
CA ARG A 21 -42.15 36.28 -21.98
C ARG A 21 -41.55 34.88 -21.84
N GLU A 22 -42.35 33.84 -22.06
CA GLU A 22 -41.95 32.44 -21.87
C GLU A 22 -40.77 32.01 -22.76
N CYS A 23 -40.58 32.67 -23.91
CA CYS A 23 -39.49 32.36 -24.83
C CYS A 23 -38.11 32.88 -24.39
N ILE A 24 -37.98 33.68 -23.32
CA ILE A 24 -36.68 34.25 -22.92
C ILE A 24 -35.78 33.12 -22.38
N PRO A 25 -34.50 33.01 -22.82
CA PRO A 25 -33.75 33.97 -23.66
C PRO A 25 -33.83 33.73 -25.19
N HIS A 26 -34.44 32.64 -25.66
CA HIS A 26 -34.48 32.20 -27.06
C HIS A 26 -35.71 32.73 -27.83
N CYS A 27 -36.06 34.01 -27.67
CA CYS A 27 -37.22 34.62 -28.35
C CYS A 27 -36.95 34.97 -29.82
N ALA A 28 -35.71 34.87 -30.29
CA ALA A 28 -35.32 35.05 -31.68
C ALA A 28 -34.37 33.94 -32.12
N ASP A 29 -34.47 33.58 -33.39
CA ASP A 29 -33.62 32.59 -34.05
C ASP A 29 -33.29 33.05 -35.47
N ILE A 30 -32.13 32.62 -35.99
CA ILE A 30 -31.68 32.95 -37.35
C ILE A 30 -31.48 31.64 -38.13
N PRO A 31 -32.49 31.14 -38.86
CA PRO A 31 -32.35 29.90 -39.63
C PRO A 31 -31.29 29.99 -40.73
N PHE A 32 -31.13 31.17 -41.33
CA PHE A 32 -30.28 31.34 -42.50
C PHE A 32 -29.68 32.74 -42.58
N MET A 33 -28.41 32.79 -42.96
CA MET A 33 -27.69 34.02 -43.29
C MET A 33 -26.92 33.85 -44.61
N ASP A 34 -27.05 34.82 -45.51
CA ASP A 34 -26.25 34.89 -46.74
C ASP A 34 -25.32 36.10 -46.69
N ILE A 35 -24.05 35.90 -47.00
CA ILE A 35 -23.04 36.94 -47.06
C ILE A 35 -22.59 37.08 -48.50
N HIS A 36 -22.83 38.26 -49.07
CA HIS A 36 -22.34 38.64 -50.38
C HIS A 36 -21.25 39.71 -50.25
N THR A 37 -20.06 39.41 -50.77
CA THR A 37 -18.93 40.36 -50.81
C THR A 37 -18.58 40.71 -52.25
N GLU A 38 -18.78 41.96 -52.64
CA GLU A 38 -18.47 42.48 -53.97
C GLU A 38 -17.60 43.74 -53.84
N GLY A 39 -16.32 43.66 -54.20
CA GLY A 39 -15.35 44.75 -54.03
C GLY A 39 -15.24 45.23 -52.58
N GLU A 40 -15.62 46.50 -52.37
CA GLU A 40 -15.65 47.17 -51.06
C GLU A 40 -17.04 47.15 -50.42
N VAL A 41 -18.01 46.39 -50.93
CA VAL A 41 -19.38 46.34 -50.39
C VAL A 41 -19.65 44.99 -49.77
N PHE A 42 -20.04 45.02 -48.49
CA PHE A 42 -20.56 43.87 -47.77
C PHE A 42 -22.08 43.97 -47.71
N ARG A 43 -22.74 42.91 -48.18
CA ARG A 43 -24.19 42.74 -48.06
C ARG A 43 -24.48 41.44 -47.32
N MET A 44 -25.20 41.53 -46.21
CA MET A 44 -25.62 40.36 -45.44
C MET A 44 -27.14 40.30 -45.38
N THR A 45 -27.71 39.15 -45.68
CA THR A 45 -29.16 38.91 -45.63
C THR A 45 -29.44 37.88 -44.55
N LEU A 46 -30.19 38.25 -43.52
CA LEU A 46 -30.57 37.39 -42.41
C LEU A 46 -32.08 37.12 -42.46
N ASN A 47 -32.46 35.85 -42.33
CA ASN A 47 -33.83 35.46 -42.03
C ASN A 47 -33.97 35.36 -40.52
N ILE A 48 -34.80 36.23 -39.93
CA ILE A 48 -34.99 36.31 -38.48
C ILE A 48 -36.39 35.80 -38.15
N HIS A 49 -36.46 34.82 -37.27
CA HIS A 49 -37.70 34.32 -36.69
C HIS A 49 -37.80 34.84 -35.27
N ALA A 50 -38.85 35.61 -34.96
CA ALA A 50 -39.07 36.16 -33.64
C ALA A 50 -40.42 35.70 -33.08
N ALA A 51 -40.41 35.09 -31.89
CA ALA A 51 -41.62 34.67 -31.19
C ALA A 51 -42.25 35.82 -30.37
N ALA A 52 -41.55 36.94 -30.27
CA ALA A 52 -41.88 38.08 -29.43
C ALA A 52 -41.30 39.37 -30.01
N GLU A 53 -41.09 40.40 -29.18
CA GLU A 53 -40.39 41.63 -29.54
C GLU A 53 -38.97 41.70 -28.94
N PRO A 54 -38.04 40.78 -29.27
CA PRO A 54 -36.68 40.83 -28.73
C PRO A 54 -35.82 41.86 -29.47
N ALA A 55 -34.78 42.34 -28.78
CA ALA A 55 -33.65 42.99 -29.41
C ALA A 55 -32.71 41.92 -29.99
N VAL A 56 -32.68 41.78 -31.31
CA VAL A 56 -31.86 40.80 -32.03
C VAL A 56 -30.49 41.40 -32.31
N PRO A 57 -29.39 40.80 -31.80
CA PRO A 57 -28.05 41.28 -32.11
C PRO A 57 -27.71 40.92 -33.55
N LEU A 58 -27.47 41.93 -34.38
CA LEU A 58 -27.03 41.78 -35.76
C LEU A 58 -25.53 41.51 -35.80
N PRO A 59 -24.96 40.84 -36.82
CA PRO A 59 -23.52 40.58 -36.97
C PRO A 59 -22.75 41.86 -37.37
N ALA A 60 -22.86 42.90 -36.55
CA ALA A 60 -22.27 44.21 -36.74
C ALA A 60 -21.89 44.83 -35.39
N THR A 61 -20.61 45.15 -35.23
CA THR A 61 -20.04 45.69 -33.99
C THR A 61 -19.16 46.88 -34.33
N ALA A 62 -19.18 47.91 -33.48
CA ALA A 62 -18.43 49.16 -33.72
C ALA A 62 -16.92 48.96 -33.93
N GLY A 63 -16.34 47.89 -33.36
CA GLY A 63 -14.92 47.57 -33.46
C GLY A 63 -14.52 46.69 -34.66
N SER A 64 -15.45 46.25 -35.51
CA SER A 64 -15.16 45.41 -36.68
C SER A 64 -15.80 45.95 -37.97
N TRP A 65 -17.14 45.86 -38.10
CA TRP A 65 -17.89 46.32 -39.26
C TRP A 65 -19.26 46.82 -38.84
N ILE A 66 -19.67 47.98 -39.36
CA ILE A 66 -20.99 48.57 -39.16
C ILE A 66 -21.62 48.79 -40.54
N PRO A 67 -22.86 48.34 -40.77
CA PRO A 67 -23.57 48.59 -42.02
C PRO A 67 -23.93 50.08 -42.16
N ALA A 68 -23.90 50.58 -43.39
CA ALA A 68 -24.38 51.93 -43.72
C ALA A 68 -25.91 52.00 -43.78
N THR A 69 -26.54 50.88 -44.17
CA THR A 69 -28.00 50.75 -44.27
C THR A 69 -28.44 49.41 -43.70
N VAL A 70 -29.55 49.43 -42.97
CA VAL A 70 -30.25 48.23 -42.49
C VAL A 70 -31.69 48.30 -42.97
N LEU A 71 -32.08 47.33 -43.77
CA LEU A 71 -33.46 47.17 -44.22
C LEU A 71 -34.13 46.05 -43.44
N TRP A 72 -35.36 46.29 -43.00
CA TRP A 72 -36.27 45.33 -42.41
C TRP A 72 -37.47 45.18 -43.35
N ASP A 73 -37.64 43.99 -43.94
CA ASP A 73 -38.66 43.70 -44.95
C ASP A 73 -38.71 44.76 -46.07
N ASP A 74 -37.53 45.06 -46.62
CA ASP A 74 -37.30 46.03 -47.70
C ASP A 74 -37.62 47.50 -47.38
N ARG A 75 -37.78 47.83 -46.09
CA ARG A 75 -37.94 49.21 -45.60
C ARG A 75 -36.81 49.57 -44.63
N PRO A 76 -36.43 50.86 -44.48
CA PRO A 76 -35.46 51.25 -43.45
C PRO A 76 -35.88 50.80 -42.05
N ALA A 77 -34.96 50.21 -41.28
CA ALA A 77 -35.26 49.74 -39.93
C ALA A 77 -35.43 50.92 -38.95
N GLU A 78 -36.56 50.98 -38.24
CA GLU A 78 -36.92 52.08 -37.32
C GLU A 78 -36.53 51.82 -35.84
N GLY A 79 -35.93 50.65 -35.54
CA GLY A 79 -35.64 50.19 -34.17
C GLY A 79 -34.21 49.70 -33.97
N LEU A 80 -33.21 50.49 -34.37
CA LEU A 80 -31.80 50.16 -34.20
C LEU A 80 -31.23 50.79 -32.92
N LEU A 81 -30.53 49.98 -32.14
CA LEU A 81 -29.83 50.42 -30.94
C LEU A 81 -28.40 49.87 -30.94
N LYS A 82 -27.45 50.65 -30.44
CA LYS A 82 -26.13 50.13 -30.07
C LYS A 82 -26.11 49.90 -28.57
N ASP A 83 -25.70 48.72 -28.14
CA ASP A 83 -25.53 48.42 -26.72
C ASP A 83 -24.23 49.05 -26.16
N ASN A 84 -23.99 48.88 -24.84
CA ASN A 84 -22.79 49.40 -24.18
C ASN A 84 -21.48 48.77 -24.67
N GLN A 85 -21.54 47.63 -25.37
CA GLN A 85 -20.39 46.95 -25.96
C GLN A 85 -20.19 47.34 -27.44
N GLY A 86 -21.04 48.21 -27.98
CA GLY A 86 -21.01 48.65 -29.37
C GLY A 86 -21.61 47.66 -30.37
N GLN A 87 -22.37 46.65 -29.90
CA GLN A 87 -23.11 45.71 -30.74
C GLN A 87 -24.37 46.39 -31.30
N LEU A 88 -24.62 46.23 -32.60
CA LEU A 88 -25.85 46.71 -33.21
C LEU A 88 -26.98 45.70 -32.99
N CYS A 89 -28.06 46.16 -32.36
CA CYS A 89 -29.26 45.38 -32.10
C CYS A 89 -30.44 45.96 -32.87
N LEU A 90 -31.31 45.08 -33.35
CA LEU A 90 -32.54 45.41 -34.08
C LEU A 90 -33.75 44.93 -33.28
N LEU A 91 -34.72 45.81 -33.05
CA LEU A 91 -36.01 45.43 -32.52
C LEU A 91 -36.76 44.59 -33.56
N ALA A 92 -36.91 43.29 -33.32
CA ALA A 92 -37.69 42.41 -34.17
C ALA A 92 -39.15 42.39 -33.71
N LEU A 93 -40.10 42.47 -34.65
CA LEU A 93 -41.52 42.20 -34.36
C LEU A 93 -41.79 40.68 -34.41
N PRO A 94 -42.87 40.19 -33.78
CA PRO A 94 -43.19 38.76 -33.82
C PRO A 94 -43.53 38.32 -35.26
N GLY A 95 -42.85 37.29 -35.75
CA GLY A 95 -43.01 36.80 -37.11
C GLY A 95 -41.72 36.32 -37.76
N VAL A 96 -41.78 36.13 -39.08
CA VAL A 96 -40.62 35.79 -39.94
C VAL A 96 -40.32 37.01 -40.78
N HIS A 97 -39.08 37.48 -40.70
CA HIS A 97 -38.66 38.75 -41.29
C HIS A 97 -37.31 38.62 -41.99
N ARG A 98 -37.07 39.51 -42.96
CA ARG A 98 -35.80 39.60 -43.68
C ARG A 98 -35.08 40.89 -43.30
N ALA A 99 -33.89 40.75 -42.70
CA ALA A 99 -32.99 41.87 -42.44
C ALA A 99 -31.86 41.89 -43.48
N VAL A 100 -31.68 43.01 -44.17
CA VAL A 100 -30.59 43.22 -45.13
C VAL A 100 -29.66 44.30 -44.62
N LEU A 101 -28.42 43.94 -44.35
CA LEU A 101 -27.35 44.82 -43.90
C LEU A 101 -26.45 45.13 -45.09
N THR A 102 -26.28 46.41 -45.43
CA THR A 102 -25.36 46.82 -46.50
C THR A 102 -24.42 47.90 -45.98
N GLY A 103 -23.12 47.72 -46.18
CA GLY A 103 -22.10 48.68 -45.76
C GLY A 103 -20.78 48.46 -46.47
N THR A 104 -19.89 49.45 -46.36
CA THR A 104 -18.56 49.35 -46.95
C THR A 104 -17.66 48.45 -46.10
N ALA A 105 -16.80 47.68 -46.75
CA ALA A 105 -15.76 46.90 -46.10
C ALA A 105 -14.77 47.86 -45.39
N PRO A 106 -14.33 47.54 -44.16
CA PRO A 106 -13.30 48.30 -43.47
C PRO A 106 -11.96 48.28 -44.22
N PRO A 107 -11.12 49.34 -44.12
CA PRO A 107 -9.83 49.43 -44.79
C PRO A 107 -8.72 48.57 -44.12
N VAL A 108 -9.08 47.39 -43.62
CA VAL A 108 -8.17 46.42 -43.00
C VAL A 108 -8.15 45.12 -43.80
N ALA A 109 -7.03 44.42 -43.82
CA ALA A 109 -6.88 43.17 -44.58
C ALA A 109 -7.75 42.01 -44.04
N ARG A 110 -8.23 42.12 -42.81
CA ARG A 110 -8.99 41.11 -42.10
C ARG A 110 -10.06 41.75 -41.22
N VAL A 111 -11.26 41.19 -41.26
CA VAL A 111 -12.44 41.63 -40.51
C VAL A 111 -13.03 40.42 -39.80
N ASP A 112 -13.18 40.50 -38.49
CA ASP A 112 -13.85 39.46 -37.70
C ASP A 112 -15.30 39.89 -37.41
N LEU A 113 -16.26 39.06 -37.81
CA LEU A 113 -17.70 39.25 -37.59
C LEU A 113 -18.17 38.31 -36.46
N PRO A 114 -18.40 38.82 -35.25
CA PRO A 114 -18.98 38.02 -34.18
C PRO A 114 -20.45 37.68 -34.49
N LEU A 115 -20.85 36.44 -34.23
CA LEU A 115 -22.21 35.94 -34.42
C LEU A 115 -22.90 35.75 -33.07
N SER A 116 -23.26 36.86 -32.41
CA SER A 116 -23.85 36.86 -31.06
C SER A 116 -25.14 36.05 -30.96
N LEU A 117 -25.99 36.09 -32.00
CA LEU A 117 -27.05 35.10 -32.23
C LEU A 117 -26.65 34.26 -33.44
N ARG A 118 -26.22 33.02 -33.20
CA ARG A 118 -25.61 32.17 -34.23
C ARG A 118 -26.65 31.69 -35.25
N PRO A 119 -26.45 31.94 -36.56
CA PRO A 119 -27.30 31.36 -37.58
C PRO A 119 -27.14 29.84 -37.69
N HIS A 120 -28.19 29.12 -38.04
CA HIS A 120 -28.11 27.66 -38.27
C HIS A 120 -27.32 27.30 -39.52
N ARG A 121 -27.40 28.15 -40.56
CA ARG A 121 -26.69 27.95 -41.82
C ARG A 121 -26.26 29.28 -42.42
N VAL A 122 -25.02 29.31 -42.90
CA VAL A 122 -24.41 30.45 -43.58
C VAL A 122 -23.97 30.06 -44.98
N THR A 123 -24.34 30.86 -45.97
CA THR A 123 -23.77 30.81 -47.32
C THR A 123 -22.95 32.05 -47.58
N VAL A 124 -21.89 31.89 -48.36
CA VAL A 124 -21.02 32.98 -48.77
C VAL A 124 -20.91 32.97 -50.28
N SER A 125 -21.09 34.14 -50.89
CA SER A 125 -20.92 34.38 -52.31
C SER A 125 -20.05 35.63 -52.53
N GLY A 126 -19.16 35.58 -53.51
CA GLY A 126 -18.22 36.68 -53.80
C GLY A 126 -16.80 36.20 -54.12
N SER A 127 -16.04 37.03 -54.84
CA SER A 127 -14.69 36.69 -55.31
C SER A 127 -13.57 37.27 -54.47
N ASP A 128 -13.80 38.41 -53.80
CA ASP A 128 -12.72 39.30 -53.36
C ASP A 128 -12.29 39.06 -51.90
N TRP A 129 -13.09 38.31 -51.13
CA TRP A 129 -12.84 37.97 -49.73
C TRP A 129 -12.88 36.46 -49.53
N GLU A 130 -11.96 35.94 -48.73
CA GLU A 130 -11.98 34.58 -48.21
C GLU A 130 -12.62 34.60 -46.83
N VAL A 131 -13.61 33.73 -46.61
CA VAL A 131 -14.36 33.65 -45.35
C VAL A 131 -14.05 32.33 -44.65
N LYS A 132 -13.54 32.43 -43.41
CA LYS A 132 -13.24 31.30 -42.52
C LYS A 132 -14.21 31.28 -41.34
N GLY A 133 -14.40 30.11 -40.75
CA GLY A 133 -15.36 29.89 -39.64
C GLY A 133 -16.71 29.33 -40.10
N ILE A 134 -16.79 28.72 -41.29
CA ILE A 134 -17.97 28.00 -41.79
C ILE A 134 -17.60 26.53 -42.02
N GLN A 135 -18.39 25.63 -41.45
CA GLN A 135 -18.24 24.18 -41.58
C GLN A 135 -18.69 23.69 -42.96
N SER A 136 -18.30 22.46 -43.34
CA SER A 136 -18.64 21.88 -44.66
C SER A 136 -20.14 21.69 -44.89
N ASP A 137 -20.94 21.62 -43.83
CA ASP A 137 -22.41 21.55 -43.88
C ASP A 137 -23.09 22.94 -43.88
N GLY A 138 -22.30 24.02 -43.80
CA GLY A 138 -22.76 25.40 -43.75
C GLY A 138 -23.02 25.94 -42.34
N ARG A 139 -22.75 25.19 -41.27
CA ARG A 139 -22.86 25.73 -39.89
C ARG A 139 -21.72 26.70 -39.58
N PRO A 140 -21.98 27.88 -39.03
CA PRO A 140 -20.93 28.82 -38.65
C PRO A 140 -20.36 28.50 -37.25
N ASP A 141 -19.10 28.88 -37.03
CA ASP A 141 -18.51 29.00 -35.71
C ASP A 141 -19.04 30.26 -34.98
N ALA A 142 -18.51 30.57 -33.79
CA ALA A 142 -18.93 31.75 -33.01
C ALA A 142 -18.64 33.11 -33.69
N SER A 143 -17.70 33.12 -34.64
CA SER A 143 -17.31 34.30 -35.40
C SER A 143 -16.83 33.91 -36.78
N LEU A 144 -17.10 34.75 -37.78
CA LEU A 144 -16.61 34.59 -39.14
C LEU A 144 -15.42 35.52 -39.38
N GLN A 145 -14.36 35.00 -39.97
CA GLN A 145 -13.18 35.79 -40.31
C GLN A 145 -13.14 36.01 -41.82
N LEU A 146 -13.26 37.26 -42.24
CA LEU A 146 -13.19 37.68 -43.64
C LEU A 146 -11.80 38.25 -43.88
N SER A 147 -11.01 37.63 -44.75
CA SER A 147 -9.71 38.15 -45.17
C SER A 147 -9.72 38.49 -46.66
N ARG A 148 -9.19 39.68 -47.01
CA ARG A 148 -9.12 40.11 -48.41
C ARG A 148 -8.21 39.17 -49.19
N ARG A 149 -8.69 38.62 -50.31
CA ARG A 149 -7.83 37.84 -51.20
C ARG A 149 -6.85 38.79 -51.86
N ALA A 150 -5.56 38.62 -51.57
CA ALA A 150 -4.52 39.47 -52.13
C ALA A 150 -4.50 39.34 -53.67
N LYS A 151 -4.86 40.43 -54.37
CA LYS A 151 -4.15 40.78 -55.61
C LYS A 151 -2.85 41.40 -55.13
N GLY A 152 -1.72 40.77 -55.44
CA GLY A 152 -0.41 41.26 -55.02
C GLY A 152 -0.20 42.69 -55.51
N ASP A 153 -0.24 43.66 -54.59
CA ASP A 153 0.70 44.76 -54.55
C ASP A 153 0.67 45.50 -53.20
N GLY A 154 1.84 45.96 -52.78
CA GLY A 154 2.13 47.13 -51.94
C GLY A 154 1.41 47.33 -50.60
N GLY A 155 2.19 47.23 -49.52
CA GLY A 155 1.82 47.62 -48.16
C GLY A 155 1.19 49.01 -48.03
N GLY A 156 0.03 49.02 -47.38
CA GLY A 156 -0.58 50.21 -46.80
C GLY A 156 -0.94 49.89 -45.35
N THR A 157 -0.05 50.22 -44.42
CA THR A 157 -0.30 50.16 -42.97
C THR A 157 -1.27 51.28 -42.62
N ALA A 158 -2.58 50.99 -42.69
CA ALA A 158 -3.57 51.78 -41.99
C ALA A 158 -3.28 51.66 -40.48
N VAL A 159 -2.93 52.77 -39.85
CA VAL A 159 -2.77 52.90 -38.40
C VAL A 159 -4.17 52.90 -37.77
N GLY A 160 -4.78 51.72 -37.71
CA GLY A 160 -5.84 51.40 -36.76
C GLY A 160 -5.20 50.87 -35.47
N GLU A 161 -5.84 51.10 -34.32
CA GLU A 161 -5.40 50.68 -32.98
C GLU A 161 -4.50 49.43 -33.00
N MET A 162 -3.26 49.57 -32.53
CA MET A 162 -2.27 48.49 -32.44
C MET A 162 -2.75 47.44 -31.43
N ARG A 163 -3.62 46.52 -31.86
CA ARG A 163 -4.11 45.41 -31.05
C ARG A 163 -3.02 44.33 -31.01
N LEU A 164 -2.56 44.02 -29.79
CA LEU A 164 -1.59 42.95 -29.57
C LEU A 164 -2.15 41.61 -30.09
N PRO A 165 -1.36 40.78 -30.78
CA PRO A 165 -1.78 39.44 -31.14
C PRO A 165 -2.09 38.63 -29.86
N PRO A 166 -3.11 37.77 -29.88
CA PRO A 166 -3.51 37.03 -28.68
C PRO A 166 -2.39 36.10 -28.23
N PHE A 167 -2.06 36.16 -26.93
CA PHE A 167 -1.06 35.30 -26.32
C PHE A 167 -1.72 34.36 -25.31
N LEU A 168 -1.40 33.07 -25.40
CA LEU A 168 -2.01 32.02 -24.60
C LEU A 168 -0.98 31.35 -23.69
N HIS A 169 -1.47 30.70 -22.65
CA HIS A 169 -0.69 29.81 -21.81
C HIS A 169 -1.38 28.45 -21.79
N VAL A 170 -0.63 27.41 -22.14
CA VAL A 170 -1.12 26.03 -22.26
C VAL A 170 -0.54 25.20 -21.13
N LYS A 171 -1.38 24.82 -20.17
CA LYS A 171 -1.00 23.91 -19.09
C LYS A 171 -1.44 22.49 -19.43
N ARG A 172 -0.49 21.55 -19.50
CA ARG A 172 -0.75 20.12 -19.64
C ARG A 172 -0.53 19.42 -18.31
N VAL A 173 -1.52 18.70 -17.81
CA VAL A 173 -1.43 17.82 -16.65
C VAL A 173 -1.55 16.37 -17.13
N LEU A 174 -0.48 15.61 -16.98
CA LEU A 174 -0.44 14.19 -17.34
C LEU A 174 -0.75 13.37 -16.09
N SER A 175 -1.91 12.72 -16.07
CA SER A 175 -2.38 11.89 -14.96
C SER A 175 -2.18 10.41 -15.29
N LEU A 176 -1.17 9.80 -14.67
CA LEU A 176 -0.80 8.40 -14.86
C LEU A 176 -1.34 7.56 -13.69
N GLY A 177 -2.58 7.10 -13.83
CA GLY A 177 -3.29 6.26 -12.85
C GLY A 177 -3.65 4.89 -13.43
N LEU A 178 -4.82 4.36 -13.06
CA LEU A 178 -5.37 3.15 -13.69
C LEU A 178 -5.72 3.36 -15.18
N SER A 179 -6.08 4.59 -15.53
CA SER A 179 -6.26 5.05 -16.91
C SER A 179 -5.42 6.30 -17.10
N TRP A 180 -4.63 6.35 -18.17
CA TRP A 180 -3.78 7.50 -18.44
C TRP A 180 -4.60 8.58 -19.14
N GLN A 181 -4.46 9.82 -18.65
CA GLN A 181 -5.21 10.96 -19.14
C GLN A 181 -4.34 12.20 -19.21
N VAL A 182 -4.69 13.11 -20.11
CA VAL A 182 -4.04 14.41 -20.27
C VAL A 182 -5.11 15.47 -20.22
N THR A 183 -4.99 16.36 -19.26
CA THR A 183 -5.83 17.56 -19.16
C THR A 183 -5.04 18.73 -19.69
N THR A 184 -5.53 19.38 -20.74
CA THR A 184 -4.93 20.58 -21.32
C THR A 184 -5.83 21.78 -21.07
N THR A 185 -5.32 22.73 -20.31
CA THR A 185 -5.99 24.00 -20.02
C THR A 185 -5.33 25.11 -20.82
N VAL A 186 -6.13 25.88 -21.56
CA VAL A 186 -5.67 26.97 -22.42
C VAL A 186 -6.21 28.27 -21.85
N THR A 187 -5.33 29.07 -21.27
CA THR A 187 -5.69 30.36 -20.67
C THR A 187 -5.20 31.51 -21.53
N ARG A 188 -6.06 32.50 -21.73
CA ARG A 188 -5.73 33.74 -22.42
C ARG A 188 -4.95 34.67 -21.47
N VAL A 189 -3.77 35.11 -21.90
CA VAL A 189 -2.93 36.05 -21.13
C VAL A 189 -3.17 37.50 -21.56
N THR A 190 -3.54 37.72 -22.83
CA THR A 190 -3.92 39.04 -23.35
C THR A 190 -5.33 39.46 -22.95
N PRO A 191 -5.67 40.77 -22.94
CA PRO A 191 -7.02 41.23 -22.63
C PRO A 191 -8.12 40.57 -23.49
N PRO A 192 -9.33 40.36 -22.94
CA PRO A 192 -10.49 39.91 -23.72
C PRO A 192 -10.95 41.02 -24.70
N GLY A 193 -11.73 40.63 -25.70
CA GLY A 193 -12.31 41.56 -26.69
C GLY A 193 -12.20 41.10 -28.14
N THR A 194 -11.32 40.13 -28.43
CA THR A 194 -11.18 39.51 -29.76
C THR A 194 -11.30 37.99 -29.67
N PRO A 195 -11.95 37.32 -30.64
CA PRO A 195 -11.94 35.87 -30.69
C PRO A 195 -10.52 35.35 -30.97
N VAL A 196 -10.18 34.16 -30.47
CA VAL A 196 -8.87 33.52 -30.67
C VAL A 196 -9.07 32.12 -31.19
N SER A 197 -8.35 31.75 -32.24
CA SER A 197 -8.26 30.37 -32.74
C SER A 197 -6.81 29.93 -32.68
N ALA A 198 -6.53 28.84 -31.99
CA ALA A 198 -5.19 28.27 -31.83
C ALA A 198 -5.21 26.76 -32.13
N LEU A 199 -4.16 26.29 -32.80
CA LEU A 199 -3.94 24.88 -33.09
C LEU A 199 -2.93 24.31 -32.11
N ILE A 200 -3.38 23.50 -31.16
CA ILE A 200 -2.53 22.97 -30.10
C ILE A 200 -2.16 21.52 -30.41
N PRO A 201 -0.86 21.18 -30.53
CA PRO A 201 -0.45 19.81 -30.85
C PRO A 201 -0.85 18.82 -29.75
N LEU A 202 -1.31 17.65 -30.19
CA LEU A 202 -1.60 16.49 -29.35
C LEU A 202 -0.34 15.63 -29.16
N LEU A 203 -0.28 14.87 -28.07
CA LEU A 203 0.77 13.87 -27.86
C LEU A 203 0.64 12.70 -28.85
N ALA A 204 1.70 11.88 -28.92
CA ALA A 204 1.82 10.79 -29.89
C ALA A 204 0.74 9.70 -29.78
N THR A 205 0.14 9.51 -28.60
CA THR A 205 -0.93 8.52 -28.36
C THR A 205 -2.15 9.15 -27.66
N GLU A 206 -2.30 10.47 -27.75
CA GLU A 206 -3.42 11.19 -27.15
C GLU A 206 -4.65 11.19 -28.08
N SER A 207 -5.80 10.81 -27.52
CA SER A 207 -7.11 10.86 -28.16
C SER A 207 -8.03 11.78 -27.38
N VAL A 208 -8.53 12.85 -28.02
CA VAL A 208 -9.40 13.85 -27.37
C VAL A 208 -10.76 13.23 -27.03
N THR A 209 -11.20 13.36 -25.77
CA THR A 209 -12.48 12.81 -25.28
C THR A 209 -13.53 13.88 -24.98
N SER A 210 -13.13 15.16 -24.90
CA SER A 210 -14.06 16.27 -24.65
C SER A 210 -14.99 16.53 -25.83
N ALA A 211 -16.29 16.69 -25.53
CA ALA A 211 -17.29 17.03 -26.55
C ALA A 211 -17.04 18.43 -27.15
N GLY A 212 -17.20 18.55 -28.47
CA GLY A 212 -17.10 19.83 -29.18
C GLY A 212 -15.69 20.29 -29.57
N VAL A 213 -14.63 19.59 -29.16
CA VAL A 213 -13.25 19.89 -29.58
C VAL A 213 -12.91 19.12 -30.85
N ARG A 214 -12.63 19.84 -31.94
CA ARG A 214 -12.23 19.24 -33.22
C ARG A 214 -10.73 19.01 -33.26
N THR A 215 -10.32 17.93 -33.92
CA THR A 215 -8.91 17.61 -34.15
C THR A 215 -8.62 17.60 -35.64
N GLU A 216 -7.61 18.36 -36.08
CA GLU A 216 -7.13 18.39 -37.47
C GLU A 216 -5.62 18.12 -37.46
N ASN A 217 -5.13 17.18 -38.28
CA ASN A 217 -3.70 16.88 -38.41
C ASN A 217 -2.94 16.66 -37.08
N ARG A 218 -3.54 15.95 -36.12
CA ARG A 218 -3.01 15.74 -34.74
C ARG A 218 -2.86 17.02 -33.90
N GLN A 219 -3.60 18.06 -34.24
CA GLN A 219 -3.71 19.29 -33.47
C GLN A 219 -5.16 19.46 -33.03
N ALA A 220 -5.38 19.86 -31.78
CA ALA A 220 -6.69 20.29 -31.29
C ALA A 220 -6.95 21.73 -31.72
N VAL A 221 -8.09 21.96 -32.36
CA VAL A 221 -8.57 23.30 -32.70
C VAL A 221 -9.22 23.89 -31.46
N VAL A 222 -8.60 24.93 -30.89
CA VAL A 222 -9.12 25.65 -29.72
C VAL A 222 -9.63 27.01 -30.16
N ASN A 223 -10.95 27.18 -30.08
CA ASN A 223 -11.63 28.43 -30.39
C ASN A 223 -12.13 29.06 -29.08
N MET A 224 -11.69 30.28 -28.80
CA MET A 224 -12.09 31.07 -27.64
C MET A 224 -12.91 32.27 -28.11
N GLU A 225 -14.11 32.45 -27.55
CA GLU A 225 -14.93 33.63 -27.82
C GLU A 225 -14.27 34.91 -27.26
N PRO A 226 -14.69 36.12 -27.68
CA PRO A 226 -14.06 37.37 -27.25
C PRO A 226 -13.92 37.54 -25.74
N GLN A 227 -14.88 37.04 -24.97
CA GLN A 227 -14.90 37.14 -23.50
C GLN A 227 -14.39 35.86 -22.80
N THR A 228 -14.11 34.78 -23.53
CA THR A 228 -13.61 33.54 -22.95
C THR A 228 -12.14 33.69 -22.56
N LEU A 229 -11.85 33.47 -21.27
CA LEU A 229 -10.51 33.51 -20.71
C LEU A 229 -9.83 32.14 -20.63
N GLU A 230 -10.60 31.06 -20.56
CA GLU A 230 -10.07 29.72 -20.32
C GLU A 230 -10.90 28.67 -21.06
N VAL A 231 -10.21 27.69 -21.65
CA VAL A 231 -10.81 26.49 -22.24
C VAL A 231 -10.05 25.29 -21.73
N GLU A 232 -10.77 24.34 -21.15
CA GLU A 232 -10.23 23.07 -20.68
C GLU A 232 -10.63 21.93 -21.62
N ARG A 233 -9.70 21.02 -21.89
CA ARG A 233 -9.95 19.78 -22.63
C ARG A 233 -9.25 18.60 -21.98
N THR A 234 -9.86 17.44 -22.09
CA THR A 234 -9.33 16.15 -21.62
C THR A 234 -9.12 15.22 -22.81
N GLY A 235 -8.02 14.47 -22.76
CA GLY A 235 -7.72 13.39 -23.69
C GLY A 235 -7.33 12.12 -22.94
N ALA A 236 -7.69 10.97 -23.49
CA ALA A 236 -7.14 9.68 -23.08
C ALA A 236 -5.76 9.50 -23.70
N LEU A 237 -4.80 9.00 -22.93
CA LEU A 237 -3.45 8.67 -23.40
C LEU A 237 -3.28 7.16 -23.34
N GLU A 238 -2.79 6.52 -24.39
CA GLU A 238 -2.49 5.07 -24.33
C GLU A 238 -1.25 4.81 -23.46
N GLU A 239 -1.26 3.70 -22.72
CA GLU A 239 -0.10 3.27 -21.91
C GLU A 239 1.10 2.97 -22.82
N SER A 240 2.21 3.67 -22.60
CA SER A 240 3.45 3.51 -23.35
C SER A 240 4.66 3.49 -22.41
N PRO A 241 5.74 2.75 -22.72
CA PRO A 241 6.94 2.76 -21.88
C PRO A 241 7.64 4.13 -21.86
N GLU A 242 7.34 5.00 -22.84
CA GLU A 242 7.97 6.29 -23.02
C GLU A 242 6.95 7.32 -23.51
N ILE A 243 6.97 8.52 -22.91
CA ILE A 243 6.17 9.68 -23.32
C ILE A 243 7.13 10.82 -23.68
N HIS A 244 6.97 11.37 -24.88
CA HIS A 244 7.74 12.52 -25.34
C HIS A 244 6.86 13.77 -25.41
N LEU A 245 7.29 14.83 -24.72
CA LEU A 245 6.73 16.17 -24.82
C LEU A 245 7.74 17.07 -25.53
N ARG A 246 7.27 17.91 -26.45
CA ARG A 246 8.11 18.90 -27.13
C ARG A 246 7.38 20.23 -27.19
N ALA A 247 8.04 21.29 -26.74
CA ALA A 247 7.51 22.64 -26.84
C ALA A 247 7.60 23.13 -28.29
N PRO A 248 6.58 23.85 -28.78
CA PRO A 248 6.55 24.38 -30.15
C PRO A 248 7.70 25.37 -30.39
N GLN A 249 8.13 25.50 -31.65
CA GLN A 249 9.15 26.49 -32.01
C GLN A 249 8.54 27.89 -32.16
N ALA A 250 9.28 28.92 -31.76
CA ALA A 250 8.83 30.32 -31.83
C ALA A 250 8.61 30.81 -33.28
N THR A 251 9.25 30.18 -34.26
CA THR A 251 9.16 30.51 -35.69
C THR A 251 7.88 30.01 -36.37
N GLU A 252 7.07 29.16 -35.73
CA GLU A 252 5.84 28.59 -36.31
C GLU A 252 4.58 29.49 -36.13
N GLY A 253 4.76 30.76 -35.75
CA GLY A 253 3.63 31.68 -35.49
C GLY A 253 2.90 31.40 -34.16
N THR A 254 3.53 30.60 -33.31
CA THR A 254 3.02 30.10 -32.03
C THR A 254 2.97 31.21 -30.99
N SER A 255 1.78 31.69 -30.63
CA SER A 255 1.59 32.72 -29.60
C SER A 255 1.27 32.12 -28.23
N TRP A 256 1.98 31.07 -27.80
CA TRP A 256 1.79 30.52 -26.44
C TRP A 256 3.05 29.97 -25.78
N VAL A 257 2.99 29.89 -24.45
CA VAL A 257 3.95 29.19 -23.60
C VAL A 257 3.29 27.97 -22.96
N GLU A 258 4.10 26.98 -22.57
CA GLU A 258 3.59 25.75 -21.99
C GLU A 258 4.00 25.57 -20.52
N THR A 259 3.21 24.79 -19.79
CA THR A 259 3.57 24.27 -18.47
C THR A 259 3.16 22.82 -18.41
N TRP A 260 4.10 21.95 -18.04
CA TRP A 260 3.90 20.52 -17.96
C TRP A 260 3.92 20.09 -16.50
N VAL A 261 2.83 19.48 -16.06
CA VAL A 261 2.66 18.93 -14.72
C VAL A 261 2.48 17.42 -14.84
N LEU A 262 3.22 16.67 -14.04
CA LEU A 262 3.15 15.22 -14.02
C LEU A 262 2.51 14.76 -12.72
N ASP A 263 1.42 14.01 -12.80
CA ASP A 263 0.62 13.50 -11.69
C ASP A 263 0.61 11.96 -11.76
N VAL A 264 1.51 11.31 -11.02
CA VAL A 264 1.78 9.86 -11.13
C VAL A 264 1.28 9.13 -9.90
N SER A 265 0.46 8.10 -10.10
CA SER A 265 0.03 7.17 -9.04
C SER A 265 1.17 6.22 -8.63
N SER A 266 1.12 5.71 -7.40
CA SER A 266 2.12 4.78 -6.84
C SER A 266 2.22 3.43 -7.56
N ILE A 267 1.30 3.12 -8.47
CA ILE A 267 1.35 1.92 -9.31
C ILE A 267 2.35 2.05 -10.48
N TRP A 268 2.85 3.26 -10.73
CA TRP A 268 3.81 3.57 -11.80
C TRP A 268 5.08 4.17 -11.22
N HIS A 269 6.20 3.88 -11.86
CA HIS A 269 7.48 4.50 -11.64
C HIS A 269 7.86 5.33 -12.87
N CYS A 270 8.21 6.60 -12.67
CA CYS A 270 8.57 7.50 -13.76
C CYS A 270 9.98 8.06 -13.57
N THR A 271 10.82 7.89 -14.59
CA THR A 271 12.13 8.53 -14.72
C THR A 271 12.07 9.57 -15.82
N VAL A 272 12.46 10.81 -15.49
CA VAL A 272 12.31 11.95 -16.39
C VAL A 272 13.67 12.49 -16.80
N SER A 273 13.87 12.74 -18.09
CA SER A 273 15.10 13.31 -18.66
C SER A 273 14.80 14.50 -19.57
N GLY A 274 15.69 15.49 -19.60
CA GLY A 274 15.55 16.72 -20.39
C GLY A 274 15.52 17.94 -19.47
N ILE A 275 14.34 18.45 -19.17
CA ILE A 275 14.13 19.73 -18.49
C ILE A 275 14.08 19.56 -16.95
N PRO A 276 14.79 20.39 -16.17
CA PRO A 276 14.76 20.34 -14.72
C PRO A 276 13.38 20.72 -14.15
N VAL A 277 13.08 20.18 -12.98
CA VAL A 277 11.86 20.49 -12.22
C VAL A 277 11.96 21.88 -11.60
N ILE A 278 10.89 22.66 -11.68
CA ILE A 278 10.80 23.99 -11.05
C ILE A 278 10.13 23.88 -9.68
N HIS A 279 9.04 23.11 -9.59
CA HIS A 279 8.36 22.81 -8.34
C HIS A 279 8.07 21.33 -8.25
N HIS A 280 8.29 20.72 -7.08
CA HIS A 280 8.07 19.30 -6.86
C HIS A 280 6.66 18.98 -6.35
N GLN A 281 6.06 19.91 -5.61
CA GLN A 281 4.77 19.73 -4.96
C GLN A 281 3.81 20.85 -5.34
N ASP A 282 2.51 20.53 -5.36
CA ASP A 282 1.47 21.54 -5.47
C ASP A 282 1.21 22.25 -4.13
N ALA A 283 0.29 23.22 -4.12
CA ALA A 283 -0.06 23.98 -2.91
C ALA A 283 -0.67 23.12 -1.79
N ALA A 284 -1.17 21.92 -2.09
CA ALA A 284 -1.71 20.98 -1.13
C ALA A 284 -0.68 19.95 -0.63
N GLY A 285 0.57 20.02 -1.13
CA GLY A 285 1.66 19.13 -0.75
C GLY A 285 1.72 17.81 -1.54
N PHE A 286 0.88 17.63 -2.56
CA PHE A 286 0.95 16.44 -3.42
C PHE A 286 2.14 16.52 -4.38
N TRP A 287 2.79 15.38 -4.62
CA TRP A 287 3.89 15.28 -5.57
C TRP A 287 3.38 15.47 -7.01
N LYS A 288 3.53 16.68 -7.53
CA LYS A 288 3.11 17.10 -8.88
C LYS A 288 4.19 17.95 -9.53
N PRO A 289 5.31 17.34 -9.98
CA PRO A 289 6.43 18.09 -10.48
C PRO A 289 6.08 18.92 -11.73
N GLU A 290 6.30 20.23 -11.64
CA GLU A 290 6.04 21.22 -12.68
C GLU A 290 7.32 21.59 -13.45
N ARG A 291 7.19 21.72 -14.77
CA ARG A 291 8.23 22.17 -15.69
C ARG A 291 7.67 23.22 -16.66
N ARG A 292 8.49 24.20 -17.02
CA ARG A 292 8.15 25.25 -17.99
C ARG A 292 9.19 25.25 -19.10
N PRO A 293 8.91 24.58 -20.23
CA PRO A 293 9.87 24.47 -21.33
C PRO A 293 10.04 25.80 -22.06
N TRP A 294 11.26 26.05 -22.55
CA TRP A 294 11.50 27.05 -23.61
C TRP A 294 11.09 26.51 -24.98
N PRO A 295 10.84 27.39 -25.97
CA PRO A 295 10.51 26.97 -27.33
C PRO A 295 11.53 25.98 -27.91
N GLY A 296 11.05 24.82 -28.39
CA GLY A 296 11.87 23.76 -28.95
C GLY A 296 12.46 22.76 -27.94
N GLU A 297 12.38 23.01 -26.62
CA GLU A 297 12.82 22.04 -25.62
C GLU A 297 11.94 20.79 -25.59
N SER A 298 12.50 19.68 -25.11
CA SER A 298 11.81 18.40 -25.04
C SER A 298 12.01 17.71 -23.69
N LEU A 299 11.02 16.92 -23.30
CA LEU A 299 11.01 16.11 -22.10
C LEU A 299 10.66 14.68 -22.48
N THR A 300 11.46 13.75 -21.98
CA THR A 300 11.20 12.32 -22.10
C THR A 300 10.87 11.77 -20.73
N ILE A 301 9.78 11.02 -20.64
CA ILE A 301 9.30 10.36 -19.42
C ILE A 301 9.29 8.86 -19.70
N ALA A 302 10.23 8.13 -19.10
CA ALA A 302 10.21 6.68 -19.09
C ALA A 302 9.27 6.21 -17.97
N VAL A 303 8.32 5.35 -18.30
CA VAL A 303 7.29 4.86 -17.38
C VAL A 303 7.37 3.34 -17.29
N SER A 304 7.46 2.83 -16.07
CA SER A 304 7.45 1.39 -15.80
C SER A 304 6.52 1.05 -14.65
N ARG A 305 5.98 -0.16 -14.64
CA ARG A 305 5.28 -0.70 -13.48
C ARG A 305 6.32 -1.33 -12.55
N PRO A 306 6.36 -0.98 -11.24
CA PRO A 306 7.25 -1.63 -10.29
C PRO A 306 7.06 -3.15 -10.30
N GLU A 307 8.15 -3.92 -10.34
CA GLU A 307 8.08 -5.37 -10.26
C GLU A 307 7.69 -5.83 -8.85
N ALA A 308 6.86 -6.88 -8.79
CA ALA A 308 6.50 -7.51 -7.53
C ALA A 308 7.72 -8.25 -6.97
N PHE A 309 8.16 -7.86 -5.77
CA PHE A 309 9.18 -8.60 -5.05
C PHE A 309 8.52 -9.76 -4.29
N PRO A 310 8.99 -11.02 -4.41
CA PRO A 310 8.40 -12.15 -3.71
C PRO A 310 8.64 -12.00 -2.20
N GLY A 311 7.65 -11.46 -1.50
CA GLY A 311 7.62 -11.44 -0.04
C GLY A 311 7.26 -12.81 0.53
N GLN A 312 7.70 -13.10 1.75
CA GLN A 312 7.31 -14.32 2.44
C GLN A 312 5.83 -14.26 2.85
N GLN A 313 4.98 -14.99 2.15
CA GLN A 313 3.52 -14.98 2.34
C GLN A 313 3.05 -15.79 3.56
N VAL A 314 3.90 -16.65 4.12
CA VAL A 314 3.61 -17.53 5.27
C VAL A 314 4.71 -17.40 6.32
N THR A 315 4.32 -16.99 7.52
CA THR A 315 5.23 -16.83 8.67
C THR A 315 4.79 -17.75 9.81
N LEU A 316 5.72 -18.54 10.35
CA LEU A 316 5.50 -19.34 11.55
C LEU A 316 5.95 -18.55 12.77
N GLU A 317 5.00 -18.06 13.55
CA GLU A 317 5.26 -17.20 14.72
C GLU A 317 5.64 -18.01 15.97
N HIS A 318 5.16 -19.26 16.06
CA HIS A 318 5.43 -20.17 17.17
C HIS A 318 5.26 -21.62 16.75
N THR A 319 6.16 -22.48 17.22
CA THR A 319 6.02 -23.93 17.10
C THR A 319 6.22 -24.58 18.46
N ALA A 320 5.33 -25.51 18.82
CA ALA A 320 5.48 -26.31 20.01
C ALA A 320 5.30 -27.79 19.67
N LEU A 321 6.35 -28.57 19.90
CA LEU A 321 6.38 -30.01 19.70
C LEU A 321 6.42 -30.70 21.05
N GLU A 322 5.37 -31.44 21.38
CA GLU A 322 5.25 -32.19 22.62
C GLU A 322 5.29 -33.70 22.34
N VAL A 323 6.19 -34.40 23.02
CA VAL A 323 6.46 -35.81 22.78
C VAL A 323 6.27 -36.57 24.09
N THR A 324 5.43 -37.59 24.06
CA THR A 324 5.19 -38.49 25.20
C THR A 324 5.52 -39.92 24.81
N PRO A 325 6.74 -40.41 25.10
CA PRO A 325 7.13 -41.79 24.82
C PRO A 325 6.36 -42.79 25.70
N GLY A 326 5.82 -43.83 25.09
CA GLY A 326 5.23 -44.98 25.77
C GLY A 326 6.07 -46.26 25.58
N ASP A 327 5.52 -47.39 26.02
CA ASP A 327 6.23 -48.68 25.93
C ASP A 327 6.25 -49.28 24.51
N ARG A 328 5.25 -48.97 23.68
CA ARG A 328 5.10 -49.52 22.31
C ARG A 328 5.04 -48.47 21.22
N PHE A 329 4.53 -47.31 21.57
CA PHE A 329 4.35 -46.17 20.68
C PHE A 329 4.64 -44.90 21.45
N ARG A 330 4.92 -43.83 20.72
CA ARG A 330 5.01 -42.47 21.27
C ARG A 330 3.95 -41.60 20.63
N ASN A 331 3.33 -40.76 21.45
CA ASN A 331 2.37 -39.78 21.01
C ASN A 331 3.09 -38.45 20.80
N VAL A 332 2.86 -37.82 19.66
CA VAL A 332 3.50 -36.57 19.29
C VAL A 332 2.46 -35.55 18.88
N LYS A 333 2.50 -34.39 19.54
CA LYS A 333 1.59 -33.29 19.33
C LYS A 333 2.39 -32.08 18.84
N LEU A 334 2.03 -31.57 17.66
CA LEU A 334 2.60 -30.35 17.10
C LEU A 334 1.54 -29.26 17.12
N ILE A 335 1.91 -28.09 17.64
CA ILE A 335 1.11 -26.87 17.61
C ILE A 335 1.89 -25.85 16.79
N LEU A 336 1.24 -25.27 15.79
CA LEU A 336 1.79 -24.25 14.90
C LEU A 336 0.89 -23.01 14.94
N ASN A 337 1.48 -21.85 15.21
CA ASN A 337 0.80 -20.57 14.99
C ASN A 337 1.36 -19.95 13.71
N ILE A 338 0.51 -19.84 12.69
CA ILE A 338 0.89 -19.46 11.34
C ILE A 338 0.14 -18.18 10.97
N ARG A 339 0.86 -17.19 10.43
CA ARG A 339 0.27 -16.01 9.80
C ARG A 339 0.45 -16.09 8.30
N THR A 340 -0.62 -15.88 7.54
CA THR A 340 -0.56 -15.84 6.08
C THR A 340 -1.36 -14.69 5.48
N SER A 341 -0.85 -14.08 4.40
CA SER A 341 -1.51 -12.98 3.69
C SER A 341 -2.53 -13.45 2.65
N GLU A 342 -2.41 -14.70 2.19
CA GLU A 342 -3.21 -15.29 1.12
C GLU A 342 -3.61 -16.73 1.46
N GLY A 343 -4.67 -17.24 0.82
CA GLY A 343 -5.05 -18.64 0.99
C GLY A 343 -3.97 -19.57 0.43
N SER A 344 -3.45 -20.49 1.23
CA SER A 344 -2.33 -21.35 0.83
C SER A 344 -2.44 -22.78 1.36
N ARG A 345 -1.67 -23.69 0.77
CA ARG A 345 -1.55 -25.09 1.21
C ARG A 345 -0.23 -25.24 1.95
N PHE A 346 -0.28 -25.53 3.25
CA PHE A 346 0.89 -25.65 4.09
C PHE A 346 1.24 -27.12 4.34
N PRO A 347 2.33 -27.65 3.75
CA PRO A 347 2.74 -29.02 3.99
C PRO A 347 3.47 -29.17 5.33
N VAL A 348 3.17 -30.25 6.06
CA VAL A 348 3.92 -30.70 7.24
C VAL A 348 4.45 -32.10 6.95
N GLY A 349 5.78 -32.25 6.96
CA GLY A 349 6.46 -33.53 6.77
C GLY A 349 6.61 -34.27 8.10
N LEU A 350 5.87 -35.35 8.27
CA LEU A 350 5.93 -36.24 9.42
C LEU A 350 7.07 -37.26 9.26
N PRO A 351 7.65 -37.74 10.37
CA PRO A 351 8.65 -38.80 10.36
C PRO A 351 8.17 -40.10 9.68
N PRO A 352 9.09 -40.95 9.18
CA PRO A 352 8.72 -42.23 8.59
C PRO A 352 7.97 -43.12 9.58
N HIS A 353 7.03 -43.91 9.07
CA HIS A 353 6.17 -44.81 9.85
C HIS A 353 5.24 -44.12 10.87
N SER A 354 5.07 -42.80 10.78
CA SER A 354 4.07 -42.07 11.56
C SER A 354 2.65 -42.35 11.07
N THR A 355 1.70 -42.34 12.02
CA THR A 355 0.27 -42.49 11.76
C THR A 355 -0.47 -41.27 12.28
N LEU A 356 -0.96 -40.42 11.38
CA LEU A 356 -1.77 -39.24 11.73
C LEU A 356 -3.09 -39.65 12.40
N GLU A 357 -3.36 -39.11 13.58
CA GLU A 357 -4.59 -39.38 14.33
C GLU A 357 -5.60 -38.24 14.19
N GLN A 358 -5.13 -36.99 14.30
CA GLN A 358 -6.00 -35.83 14.32
C GLN A 358 -5.31 -34.59 13.75
N VAL A 359 -6.08 -33.79 13.01
CA VAL A 359 -5.71 -32.41 12.64
C VAL A 359 -6.81 -31.48 13.09
N GLN A 360 -6.44 -30.37 13.74
CA GLN A 360 -7.35 -29.28 14.08
C GLN A 360 -6.83 -27.96 13.50
N ILE A 361 -7.74 -27.14 13.01
CA ILE A 361 -7.46 -25.76 12.58
C ILE A 361 -8.39 -24.86 13.39
N ASP A 362 -7.81 -23.89 14.11
CA ASP A 362 -8.51 -22.97 15.01
C ASP A 362 -9.41 -23.70 16.02
N GLY A 363 -8.91 -24.82 16.56
CA GLY A 363 -9.62 -25.69 17.52
C GLY A 363 -10.70 -26.58 16.92
N LYS A 364 -10.95 -26.52 15.60
CA LYS A 364 -11.95 -27.36 14.92
C LYS A 364 -11.27 -28.53 14.22
N SER A 365 -11.76 -29.74 14.47
CA SER A 365 -11.25 -30.96 13.84
C SER A 365 -11.51 -30.95 12.33
N GLN A 366 -10.47 -31.20 11.54
CA GLN A 366 -10.53 -31.23 10.08
C GLN A 366 -10.27 -32.66 9.57
N PRO A 367 -11.02 -33.15 8.57
CA PRO A 367 -10.86 -34.50 8.03
C PRO A 367 -9.69 -34.59 7.04
N ILE A 368 -8.50 -34.17 7.47
CA ILE A 368 -7.28 -34.16 6.64
C ILE A 368 -6.59 -35.51 6.76
N ARG A 369 -6.21 -36.09 5.62
CA ARG A 369 -5.48 -37.36 5.56
C ARG A 369 -4.00 -37.12 5.27
N GLN A 370 -3.18 -37.98 5.85
CA GLN A 370 -1.76 -38.09 5.51
C GLN A 370 -1.61 -38.70 4.11
N GLN A 371 -0.74 -38.10 3.29
CA GLN A 371 -0.31 -38.60 1.98
C GLN A 371 1.18 -38.91 2.08
N ASP A 372 1.53 -40.19 2.09
CA ASP A 372 2.88 -40.69 2.38
C ASP A 372 3.41 -40.18 3.74
N GLN A 373 4.36 -39.25 3.73
CA GLN A 373 4.92 -38.60 4.92
C GLN A 373 4.38 -37.17 5.10
N ASN A 374 3.57 -36.66 4.19
CA ASN A 374 3.14 -35.26 4.19
C ASN A 374 1.66 -35.12 4.61
N VAL A 375 1.39 -34.08 5.38
CA VAL A 375 0.05 -33.63 5.74
C VAL A 375 -0.13 -32.23 5.17
N ILE A 376 -1.07 -32.06 4.24
CA ILE A 376 -1.34 -30.78 3.60
C ILE A 376 -2.45 -30.07 4.36
N VAL A 377 -2.12 -28.96 5.02
CA VAL A 377 -3.06 -28.16 5.82
C VAL A 377 -3.52 -26.96 4.98
N PRO A 378 -4.82 -26.81 4.70
CA PRO A 378 -5.34 -25.61 4.04
C PRO A 378 -5.34 -24.43 5.04
N LEU A 379 -4.80 -23.29 4.62
CA LEU A 379 -4.76 -22.06 5.41
C LEU A 379 -5.55 -20.95 4.70
N ASP A 380 -6.41 -20.28 5.46
CA ASP A 380 -7.05 -19.04 5.04
C ASP A 380 -6.23 -17.82 5.51
N PRO A 381 -6.32 -16.67 4.81
CA PRO A 381 -5.67 -15.43 5.23
C PRO A 381 -5.90 -15.08 6.70
N GLY A 382 -4.87 -14.55 7.36
CA GLY A 382 -4.85 -14.17 8.76
C GLY A 382 -3.94 -15.04 9.64
N SER A 383 -4.14 -14.95 10.96
CA SER A 383 -3.47 -15.80 11.95
C SER A 383 -4.30 -17.04 12.23
N ARG A 384 -3.67 -18.21 12.09
CA ARG A 384 -4.28 -19.54 12.24
C ARG A 384 -3.51 -20.39 13.22
N SER A 385 -4.21 -21.15 14.05
CA SER A 385 -3.60 -22.13 14.93
C SER A 385 -3.88 -23.54 14.41
N VAL A 386 -2.81 -24.28 14.12
CA VAL A 386 -2.89 -25.64 13.58
C VAL A 386 -2.33 -26.60 14.61
N LEU A 387 -3.10 -27.65 14.92
CA LEU A 387 -2.69 -28.73 15.80
C LEU A 387 -2.70 -30.04 15.02
N LEU A 388 -1.57 -30.76 15.07
CA LEU A 388 -1.44 -32.11 14.54
C LEU A 388 -1.13 -33.06 15.68
N HIS A 389 -1.80 -34.21 15.70
CA HIS A 389 -1.53 -35.30 16.62
C HIS A 389 -1.27 -36.56 15.79
N TRP A 390 -0.11 -37.18 16.00
CA TRP A 390 0.24 -38.43 15.36
C TRP A 390 0.92 -39.37 16.36
N ARG A 391 0.95 -40.65 15.97
CA ARG A 391 1.61 -41.70 16.70
C ARG A 391 2.77 -42.25 15.89
N GLU A 392 3.91 -42.41 16.54
CA GLU A 392 5.10 -43.05 15.94
C GLU A 392 5.36 -44.41 16.61
N PRO A 393 5.78 -45.42 15.85
CA PRO A 393 6.15 -46.71 16.40
C PRO A 393 7.44 -46.61 17.21
N GLY A 394 7.55 -47.46 18.24
CA GLY A 394 8.74 -47.60 19.06
C GLY A 394 8.47 -47.30 20.53
N GLY A 395 9.08 -48.12 21.38
CA GLY A 395 9.10 -47.93 22.83
C GLY A 395 10.20 -46.97 23.27
N MET A 396 10.61 -47.10 24.54
CA MET A 396 11.66 -46.28 25.13
C MET A 396 13.04 -46.97 25.04
N PRO A 397 13.91 -46.61 24.06
CA PRO A 397 15.28 -47.10 23.98
C PRO A 397 16.18 -46.50 25.07
N PHE A 398 17.43 -46.96 25.15
CA PHE A 398 18.43 -46.32 26.03
C PHE A 398 18.72 -44.88 25.60
N VAL A 399 18.86 -44.63 24.30
CA VAL A 399 18.98 -43.28 23.74
C VAL A 399 17.76 -43.00 22.87
N LEU A 400 16.93 -42.07 23.32
CA LEU A 400 15.78 -41.59 22.58
C LEU A 400 16.20 -40.39 21.74
N HIS A 401 16.21 -40.54 20.42
CA HIS A 401 16.33 -39.42 19.48
C HIS A 401 14.94 -39.04 18.97
N LEU A 402 14.64 -37.73 18.97
CA LEU A 402 13.44 -37.22 18.31
C LEU A 402 13.65 -37.19 16.80
N ALA A 403 12.68 -37.70 16.04
CA ALA A 403 12.74 -37.65 14.60
C ALA A 403 12.48 -36.21 14.09
N GLY A 404 13.08 -35.88 12.94
CA GLY A 404 12.89 -34.58 12.30
C GLY A 404 11.50 -34.42 11.71
N VAL A 405 10.83 -33.33 12.08
CA VAL A 405 9.56 -32.89 11.48
C VAL A 405 9.86 -31.73 10.54
N ARG A 406 9.48 -31.86 9.26
CA ARG A 406 9.62 -30.79 8.27
C ARG A 406 8.39 -29.87 8.30
N ILE A 407 8.61 -28.56 8.25
CA ILE A 407 7.55 -27.54 8.29
C ILE A 407 7.60 -26.67 7.03
N GLY A 408 6.52 -26.67 6.26
CA GLY A 408 6.41 -25.88 5.03
C GLY A 408 7.21 -26.43 3.86
N SER A 409 7.36 -25.59 2.84
CA SER A 409 8.20 -25.84 1.67
C SER A 409 9.67 -25.52 1.96
N ASP A 410 10.53 -25.79 0.99
CA ASP A 410 11.96 -25.49 1.09
C ASP A 410 12.17 -23.99 1.43
N ASN A 411 13.16 -23.72 2.29
CA ASN A 411 13.46 -22.40 2.87
C ASN A 411 12.43 -21.80 3.83
N GLN A 412 11.39 -22.54 4.25
CA GLN A 412 10.54 -22.09 5.33
C GLN A 412 11.34 -21.98 6.63
N GLN A 413 11.15 -20.85 7.33
CA GLN A 413 11.73 -20.63 8.65
C GLN A 413 10.61 -20.53 9.68
N ALA A 414 10.91 -20.97 10.90
CA ALA A 414 10.04 -20.82 12.06
C ALA A 414 10.76 -20.14 13.21
N VAL A 415 10.02 -19.31 13.93
CA VAL A 415 10.50 -18.65 15.13
C VAL A 415 9.82 -19.17 16.39
N ASN A 416 10.45 -18.94 17.55
CA ASN A 416 9.95 -19.33 18.87
C ASN A 416 9.60 -20.83 18.95
N ASN A 417 10.58 -21.69 18.65
CA ASN A 417 10.38 -23.13 18.62
C ASN A 417 10.60 -23.71 20.01
N GLN A 418 9.65 -24.50 20.49
CA GLN A 418 9.72 -25.19 21.78
C GLN A 418 9.52 -26.69 21.57
N VAL A 419 10.39 -27.50 22.16
CA VAL A 419 10.26 -28.95 22.21
C VAL A 419 10.13 -29.38 23.66
N THR A 420 9.08 -30.15 23.98
CA THR A 420 8.83 -30.69 25.31
C THR A 420 8.78 -32.21 25.24
N MET A 421 9.59 -32.90 26.05
CA MET A 421 9.54 -34.35 26.20
C MET A 421 9.05 -34.72 27.59
N ASN A 422 7.93 -35.45 27.66
CA ASN A 422 7.36 -35.97 28.88
C ASN A 422 7.82 -37.42 29.07
N LEU A 423 8.85 -37.62 29.90
CA LEU A 423 9.47 -38.91 30.11
C LEU A 423 8.71 -39.76 31.15
N PRO A 424 8.66 -41.09 30.96
CA PRO A 424 7.97 -41.96 31.90
C PRO A 424 8.76 -42.11 33.21
N ARG A 425 8.04 -42.28 34.32
CA ARG A 425 8.62 -42.35 35.68
C ARG A 425 9.46 -43.61 35.96
N ASN A 426 9.38 -44.61 35.08
CA ASN A 426 10.15 -45.86 35.19
C ASN A 426 11.57 -45.77 34.58
N ARG A 427 12.01 -44.56 34.21
CA ARG A 427 13.32 -44.30 33.61
C ARG A 427 14.17 -43.40 34.50
N TRP A 428 15.45 -43.74 34.56
CA TRP A 428 16.49 -42.93 35.16
C TRP A 428 17.23 -42.18 34.05
N ILE A 429 17.12 -40.85 34.05
CA ILE A 429 17.70 -39.98 33.02
C ILE A 429 19.15 -39.72 33.35
N LEU A 430 20.07 -40.06 32.44
CA LEU A 430 21.50 -39.86 32.63
C LEU A 430 21.99 -38.59 31.95
N TRP A 431 21.59 -38.36 30.70
CA TRP A 431 21.93 -37.16 29.94
C TRP A 431 20.76 -36.71 29.07
N ALA A 432 20.76 -35.42 28.77
CA ALA A 432 19.86 -34.79 27.83
C ALA A 432 20.68 -33.84 26.96
N GLY A 433 20.44 -33.86 25.65
CA GLY A 433 21.12 -33.02 24.68
C GLY A 433 20.15 -32.50 23.63
N GLY A 434 20.46 -31.36 23.01
CA GLY A 434 19.55 -30.73 22.07
C GLY A 434 19.98 -29.32 21.69
N PRO A 435 19.05 -28.47 21.24
CA PRO A 435 19.36 -27.10 20.82
C PRO A 435 19.84 -26.21 21.97
N ARG A 436 20.26 -24.99 21.62
CA ARG A 436 21.08 -24.09 22.46
C ARG A 436 20.55 -23.83 23.87
N LEU A 437 19.24 -23.80 24.08
CA LEU A 437 18.61 -23.64 25.40
C LEU A 437 17.86 -24.92 25.76
N GLY A 438 18.27 -25.59 26.84
CA GLY A 438 17.75 -26.91 27.21
C GLY A 438 17.98 -27.29 28.68
N PRO A 439 17.58 -28.52 29.06
CA PRO A 439 17.85 -29.09 30.37
C PRO A 439 19.35 -29.36 30.58
N ALA A 440 19.78 -29.20 31.83
CA ALA A 440 21.09 -29.58 32.32
C ALA A 440 20.93 -30.60 33.45
N VAL A 441 21.67 -31.72 33.35
CA VAL A 441 21.70 -32.76 34.38
C VAL A 441 22.82 -32.45 35.37
N LEU A 442 22.49 -31.77 36.47
CA LEU A 442 23.48 -31.26 37.42
C LEU A 442 24.11 -32.36 38.30
N PHE A 443 23.46 -33.52 38.43
CA PHE A 443 23.94 -34.64 39.22
C PHE A 443 25.41 -34.99 39.00
N TRP A 444 25.88 -34.98 37.74
CA TRP A 444 27.27 -35.32 37.41
C TRP A 444 28.28 -34.34 38.00
N SER A 445 27.92 -33.05 38.10
CA SER A 445 28.76 -32.04 38.77
C SER A 445 28.83 -32.30 40.28
N SER A 446 27.70 -32.65 40.90
CA SER A 446 27.66 -33.03 42.32
C SER A 446 28.44 -34.31 42.59
N LEU A 447 28.33 -35.32 41.72
CA LEU A 447 29.08 -36.57 41.81
C LEU A 447 30.58 -36.32 41.67
N PHE A 448 30.99 -35.43 40.76
CA PHE A 448 32.39 -35.03 40.60
C PHE A 448 32.94 -34.38 41.88
N ILE A 449 32.20 -33.44 42.49
CA ILE A 449 32.58 -32.82 43.77
C ILE A 449 32.64 -33.88 44.88
N ALA A 450 31.68 -34.79 44.95
CA ALA A 450 31.67 -35.89 45.92
C ALA A 450 32.87 -36.83 45.72
N ALA A 451 33.26 -37.12 44.48
CA ALA A 451 34.44 -37.91 44.17
C ALA A 451 35.74 -37.22 44.62
N LEU A 452 35.86 -35.90 44.41
CA LEU A 452 36.98 -35.11 44.93
C LEU A 452 37.03 -35.12 46.46
N ALA A 453 35.88 -34.95 47.12
CA ALA A 453 35.77 -35.04 48.58
C ALA A 453 36.17 -36.44 49.09
N ALA A 454 35.73 -37.50 48.42
CA ALA A 454 36.11 -38.88 48.74
C ALA A 454 37.62 -39.14 48.58
N LEU A 455 38.24 -38.56 47.55
CA LEU A 455 39.69 -38.61 47.35
C LEU A 455 40.46 -37.88 48.46
N GLY A 456 39.95 -36.73 48.92
CA GLY A 456 40.51 -36.00 50.05
C GLY A 456 40.37 -36.75 51.37
N LEU A 457 39.15 -37.19 51.71
CA LEU A 457 38.83 -37.92 52.94
C LEU A 457 39.53 -39.29 53.00
N GLY A 458 39.69 -39.97 51.86
CA GLY A 458 40.39 -41.25 51.78
C GLY A 458 41.89 -41.17 52.06
N ARG A 459 42.50 -39.97 52.03
CA ARG A 459 43.89 -39.75 52.46
C ARG A 459 44.03 -39.47 53.96
N ILE A 460 42.92 -39.23 54.67
CA ILE A 460 42.93 -38.97 56.10
C ILE A 460 42.98 -40.30 56.85
N SER A 461 44.14 -40.61 57.46
CA SER A 461 44.36 -41.86 58.21
C SER A 461 43.50 -42.01 59.46
N CYS A 462 42.80 -40.96 59.91
CA CYS A 462 41.95 -41.00 61.10
C CYS A 462 40.76 -41.97 60.97
N THR A 463 40.33 -42.33 59.75
CA THR A 463 39.20 -43.26 59.55
C THR A 463 39.66 -44.57 58.92
N PRO A 464 39.03 -45.72 59.23
CA PRO A 464 39.36 -47.01 58.60
C PRO A 464 38.88 -47.11 57.13
N LEU A 465 38.25 -46.06 56.59
CA LEU A 465 37.65 -46.05 55.27
C LEU A 465 38.66 -45.62 54.20
N ARG A 466 38.93 -46.51 53.23
CA ARG A 466 39.71 -46.20 52.03
C ARG A 466 38.90 -45.34 51.06
N THR A 467 39.58 -44.73 50.09
CA THR A 467 38.97 -43.87 49.05
C THR A 467 37.74 -44.48 48.39
N TYR A 468 37.75 -45.78 48.06
CA TYR A 468 36.62 -46.44 47.41
C TYR A 468 35.39 -46.57 48.33
N HIS A 469 35.58 -46.75 49.64
CA HIS A 469 34.47 -46.73 50.60
C HIS A 469 33.84 -45.34 50.68
N TRP A 470 34.65 -44.29 50.70
CA TRP A 470 34.16 -42.91 50.67
C TRP A 470 33.46 -42.57 49.36
N LEU A 471 33.89 -43.13 48.24
CA LEU A 471 33.27 -42.94 46.93
C LEU A 471 31.88 -43.61 46.89
N LEU A 472 31.78 -44.87 47.33
CA LEU A 472 30.50 -45.59 47.42
C LEU A 472 29.52 -44.89 48.38
N LEU A 473 30.01 -44.51 49.57
CA LEU A 473 29.22 -43.77 50.56
C LEU A 473 28.77 -42.41 49.99
N GLY A 474 29.68 -41.69 49.34
CA GLY A 474 29.40 -40.41 48.69
C GLY A 474 28.34 -40.54 47.59
N MET A 475 28.40 -41.59 46.78
CA MET A 475 27.42 -41.89 45.73
C MET A 475 26.01 -42.06 46.30
N GLY A 476 25.84 -42.84 47.38
CA GLY A 476 24.54 -42.97 48.05
C GLY A 476 24.07 -41.66 48.70
N LEU A 477 24.98 -40.90 49.30
CA LEU A 477 24.68 -39.63 49.96
C LEU A 477 24.36 -38.48 48.99
N THR A 478 24.67 -38.59 47.69
CA THR A 478 24.26 -37.58 46.68
C THR A 478 22.74 -37.42 46.54
N GLN A 479 21.97 -38.41 46.99
CA GLN A 479 20.50 -38.42 46.92
C GLN A 479 19.83 -37.69 48.08
N VAL A 480 20.61 -37.29 49.09
CA VAL A 480 20.15 -36.52 50.25
C VAL A 480 20.72 -35.12 50.23
N HIS A 481 20.16 -34.25 51.07
CA HIS A 481 20.63 -32.88 51.18
C HIS A 481 22.12 -32.85 51.61
N PRO A 482 22.97 -31.98 51.06
CA PRO A 482 24.42 -31.97 51.34
C PRO A 482 24.77 -31.89 52.84
N VAL A 483 23.93 -31.22 53.65
CA VAL A 483 24.09 -31.16 55.12
C VAL A 483 24.02 -32.54 55.77
N VAL A 484 23.13 -33.41 55.29
CA VAL A 484 22.98 -34.79 55.78
C VAL A 484 24.25 -35.59 55.46
N ALA A 485 24.82 -35.39 54.27
CA ALA A 485 26.08 -36.01 53.88
C ALA A 485 27.25 -35.57 54.79
N LEU A 486 27.31 -34.28 55.14
CA LEU A 486 28.32 -33.74 56.07
C LEU A 486 28.16 -34.29 57.50
N VAL A 487 26.94 -34.49 57.99
CA VAL A 487 26.69 -35.10 59.30
C VAL A 487 27.27 -36.52 59.35
N VAL A 488 27.06 -37.31 58.30
CA VAL A 488 27.59 -38.68 58.20
C VAL A 488 29.11 -38.68 58.06
N ALA A 489 29.68 -37.84 57.18
CA ALA A 489 31.12 -37.74 57.00
C ALA A 489 31.83 -37.25 58.28
N GLY A 490 31.28 -36.22 58.93
CA GLY A 490 31.78 -35.69 60.20
C GLY A 490 31.69 -36.70 61.34
N TRP A 491 30.64 -37.52 61.37
CA TRP A 491 30.52 -38.61 62.35
C TRP A 491 31.64 -39.65 62.21
N TYR A 492 31.96 -40.10 60.99
CA TYR A 492 33.07 -41.02 60.75
C TYR A 492 34.42 -40.42 61.20
N LEU A 493 34.66 -39.14 60.92
CA LEU A 493 35.86 -38.43 61.38
C LEU A 493 35.90 -38.30 62.90
N ALA A 494 34.77 -37.99 63.55
CA ALA A 494 34.66 -37.87 65.00
C ALA A 494 34.95 -39.20 65.71
N MET A 495 34.39 -40.30 65.20
CA MET A 495 34.65 -41.65 65.71
C MET A 495 36.10 -42.08 65.46
N GLY A 496 36.68 -41.73 64.31
CA GLY A 496 38.08 -41.94 64.00
C GLY A 496 39.03 -41.19 64.95
N MET A 497 38.77 -39.91 65.18
CA MET A 497 39.53 -39.10 66.14
C MET A 497 39.43 -39.63 67.57
N ARG A 498 38.25 -40.13 67.99
CA ARG A 498 38.08 -40.78 69.31
C ARG A 498 38.99 -41.99 69.48
N ALA A 499 39.20 -42.78 68.43
CA ALA A 499 40.06 -43.97 68.51
C ALA A 499 41.56 -43.60 68.63
N TRP A 500 41.96 -42.44 68.13
CA TRP A 500 43.36 -42.01 68.06
C TRP A 500 43.76 -41.07 69.20
N LYS A 501 42.83 -40.31 69.76
CA LYS A 501 43.10 -39.39 70.89
C LYS A 501 42.53 -39.93 72.20
N THR A 502 43.41 -40.03 73.20
CA THR A 502 43.00 -40.18 74.59
C THR A 502 42.60 -38.80 75.13
N PHE A 503 41.34 -38.66 75.56
CA PHE A 503 40.84 -37.41 76.12
C PHE A 503 41.30 -37.26 77.57
N THR A 504 42.30 -36.39 77.81
CA THR A 504 42.85 -36.08 79.14
C THR A 504 42.15 -34.86 79.77
N GLY A 505 40.82 -34.92 79.91
CA GLY A 505 40.01 -33.90 80.57
C GLY A 505 39.33 -34.42 81.84
N GLY A 506 38.82 -33.52 82.68
CA GLY A 506 38.02 -33.90 83.86
C GLY A 506 36.72 -34.64 83.50
N TRP A 507 36.12 -35.35 84.48
CA TRP A 507 34.94 -36.23 84.29
C TRP A 507 33.80 -35.57 83.50
N PHE A 508 33.48 -34.30 83.76
CA PHE A 508 32.42 -33.56 83.07
C PHE A 508 32.68 -33.36 81.56
N ALA A 509 33.91 -33.04 81.18
CA ALA A 509 34.27 -32.84 79.77
C ALA A 509 34.24 -34.16 79.01
N TYR A 510 34.67 -35.25 79.64
CA TYR A 510 34.62 -36.59 79.08
C TYR A 510 33.16 -37.02 78.83
N ASP A 511 32.29 -36.94 79.84
CA ASP A 511 30.89 -37.36 79.75
C ASP A 511 30.09 -36.52 78.73
N SER A 512 30.34 -35.20 78.68
CA SER A 512 29.72 -34.32 77.69
C SER A 512 30.08 -34.69 76.26
N ILE A 513 31.35 -35.02 76.00
CA ILE A 513 31.80 -35.49 74.68
C ILE A 513 31.15 -36.84 74.33
N GLN A 514 31.02 -37.76 75.28
CA GLN A 514 30.33 -39.04 75.04
C GLN A 514 28.85 -38.85 74.71
N LEU A 515 28.15 -37.94 75.41
CA LEU A 515 26.75 -37.62 75.13
C LEU A 515 26.60 -37.03 73.72
N ILE A 516 27.46 -36.08 73.34
CA ILE A 516 27.45 -35.48 71.99
C ILE A 516 27.71 -36.54 70.92
N LEU A 517 28.68 -37.44 71.12
CA LEU A 517 28.96 -38.52 70.17
C LEU A 517 27.80 -39.52 70.07
N ALA A 518 27.10 -39.82 71.17
CA ALA A 518 25.92 -40.68 71.14
C ALA A 518 24.78 -40.05 70.33
N VAL A 519 24.49 -38.77 70.55
CA VAL A 519 23.49 -38.02 69.78
C VAL A 519 23.88 -37.93 68.30
N TRP A 520 25.15 -37.65 68.00
CA TRP A 520 25.64 -37.61 66.61
C TRP A 520 25.53 -38.98 65.94
N THR A 521 25.80 -40.08 66.67
CA THR A 521 25.65 -41.44 66.15
C THR A 521 24.20 -41.75 65.77
N LEU A 522 23.24 -41.36 66.61
CA LEU A 522 21.81 -41.48 66.29
C LEU A 522 21.44 -40.65 65.05
N ALA A 523 21.93 -39.42 64.96
CA ALA A 523 21.70 -38.55 63.81
C ALA A 523 22.30 -39.12 62.51
N ALA A 524 23.51 -39.69 62.57
CA ALA A 524 24.16 -40.34 61.44
C ALA A 524 23.42 -41.61 60.99
N LEU A 525 22.96 -42.44 61.94
CA LEU A 525 22.18 -43.64 61.64
C LEU A 525 20.84 -43.29 60.99
N ALA A 526 20.12 -42.30 61.54
CA ALA A 526 18.87 -41.79 60.96
C ALA A 526 19.10 -41.20 59.55
N SER A 527 20.22 -40.51 59.35
CA SER A 527 20.64 -39.94 58.06
C SER A 527 20.93 -41.03 57.02
N LEU A 528 21.66 -42.09 57.40
CA LEU A 528 21.92 -43.25 56.54
C LEU A 528 20.63 -43.99 56.18
N TYR A 529 19.75 -44.22 57.16
CA TYR A 529 18.44 -44.81 56.91
C TYR A 529 17.62 -43.96 55.93
N ALA A 530 17.59 -42.64 56.11
CA ALA A 530 16.89 -41.73 55.20
C ALA A 530 17.50 -41.75 53.79
N ALA A 531 18.82 -41.86 53.66
CA ALA A 531 19.50 -41.97 52.37
C ALA A 531 19.16 -43.28 51.65
N VAL A 532 19.17 -44.41 52.36
CA VAL A 532 18.79 -45.72 51.79
C VAL A 532 17.31 -45.76 51.43
N HIS A 533 16.42 -45.24 52.29
CA HIS A 533 15.00 -45.14 52.01
C HIS A 533 14.72 -44.32 50.75
N LYS A 534 15.33 -43.13 50.64
CA LYS A 534 15.18 -42.27 49.45
C LYS A 534 15.83 -42.88 48.20
N GLY A 535 16.98 -43.54 48.33
CA GLY A 535 17.67 -44.16 47.20
C GLY A 535 16.98 -45.42 46.64
N LEU A 536 16.40 -46.27 47.49
CA LEU A 536 15.77 -47.52 47.03
C LEU A 536 14.29 -47.35 46.67
N LEU A 537 13.54 -46.61 47.49
CA LEU A 537 12.09 -46.46 47.33
C LEU A 537 11.71 -45.15 46.61
N GLY A 538 12.61 -44.16 46.59
CA GLY A 538 12.41 -42.89 45.89
C GLY A 538 12.82 -42.93 44.42
N LEU A 539 12.65 -41.78 43.76
CA LEU A 539 13.11 -41.55 42.39
C LEU A 539 14.49 -40.85 42.46
N PRO A 540 15.46 -41.26 41.62
CA PRO A 540 16.79 -40.67 41.61
C PRO A 540 16.70 -39.17 41.30
N LEU A 541 17.22 -38.34 42.20
CA LEU A 541 17.25 -36.90 42.00
C LEU A 541 18.44 -36.55 41.11
N MET A 542 18.18 -36.44 39.81
CA MET A 542 19.21 -36.06 38.83
C MET A 542 19.47 -34.55 38.78
N GLN A 543 18.76 -33.79 39.61
CA GLN A 543 18.88 -32.34 39.74
C GLN A 543 18.76 -31.67 38.37
N ILE A 544 17.77 -32.11 37.58
CA ILE A 544 17.55 -31.56 36.24
C ILE A 544 17.02 -30.15 36.39
N ALA A 545 17.74 -29.19 35.80
CA ALA A 545 17.39 -27.78 35.83
C ALA A 545 17.58 -27.15 34.44
N GLY A 546 17.21 -25.87 34.30
CA GLY A 546 17.36 -25.13 33.04
C GLY A 546 16.10 -25.18 32.17
N ASN A 547 15.77 -24.04 31.57
CA ASN A 547 14.62 -23.86 30.67
C ASN A 547 13.28 -24.37 31.22
N HIS A 548 13.04 -24.24 32.53
CA HIS A 548 11.87 -24.79 33.25
C HIS A 548 11.70 -26.32 33.12
N SER A 549 12.80 -27.03 32.85
CA SER A 549 12.81 -28.49 32.85
C SER A 549 12.72 -29.05 34.27
N THR A 550 12.12 -30.23 34.40
CA THR A 550 11.98 -31.01 35.64
C THR A 550 12.36 -32.47 35.36
N ASP A 551 12.38 -33.32 36.39
CA ASP A 551 12.82 -34.72 36.28
C ASP A 551 12.03 -35.57 35.26
N PHE A 552 10.81 -35.16 34.88
CA PHE A 552 9.97 -35.88 33.91
C PHE A 552 9.53 -35.04 32.73
N CYS A 553 9.81 -33.73 32.73
CA CYS A 553 9.44 -32.83 31.66
C CYS A 553 10.68 -32.05 31.22
N LEU A 554 11.25 -32.44 30.09
CA LEU A 554 12.43 -31.80 29.52
C LEU A 554 12.02 -30.81 28.45
N ARG A 555 12.54 -29.59 28.53
CA ARG A 555 12.15 -28.49 27.64
C ARG A 555 13.35 -27.91 26.93
N TRP A 556 13.25 -27.81 25.62
CA TRP A 556 14.22 -27.16 24.76
C TRP A 556 13.57 -26.01 24.00
N THR A 557 14.31 -24.92 23.81
CA THR A 557 13.85 -23.77 23.05
C THR A 557 14.91 -23.32 22.05
N GLN A 558 14.44 -22.85 20.89
CA GLN A 558 15.28 -22.30 19.83
C GLN A 558 14.55 -21.18 19.08
N ASP A 559 15.14 -19.99 19.08
CA ASP A 559 14.51 -18.79 18.55
C ASP A 559 14.27 -18.86 17.04
N ARG A 560 15.17 -19.49 16.29
CA ARG A 560 15.07 -19.64 14.84
C ARG A 560 15.46 -21.03 14.40
N VAL A 561 14.62 -21.63 13.57
CA VAL A 561 14.83 -22.94 12.97
C VAL A 561 14.52 -22.82 11.49
N ALA A 562 15.27 -23.59 10.68
CA ALA A 562 15.04 -23.72 9.25
C ALA A 562 13.84 -24.64 9.00
N GLU A 563 13.88 -25.40 7.90
CA GLU A 563 12.80 -26.28 7.46
C GLU A 563 12.50 -27.46 8.40
N THR A 564 13.44 -27.88 9.24
CA THR A 564 13.30 -29.07 10.10
C THR A 564 13.36 -28.68 11.57
N LEU A 565 12.35 -29.06 12.35
CA LEU A 565 12.28 -28.79 13.79
C LEU A 565 13.45 -29.41 14.57
N PRO A 566 13.82 -28.85 15.74
CA PRO A 566 14.93 -29.35 16.53
C PRO A 566 14.75 -30.80 16.96
N GLN A 567 15.85 -31.56 16.97
CA GLN A 567 15.88 -32.99 17.27
C GLN A 567 16.66 -33.26 18.57
N PRO A 568 16.12 -32.92 19.75
CA PRO A 568 16.76 -33.25 21.01
C PRO A 568 16.81 -34.76 21.24
N TRP A 569 17.68 -35.16 22.16
CA TRP A 569 17.87 -36.55 22.54
C TRP A 569 18.03 -36.70 24.06
N VAL A 570 17.69 -37.89 24.55
CA VAL A 570 17.78 -38.23 25.97
C VAL A 570 18.40 -39.61 26.12
N LEU A 571 19.43 -39.71 26.95
CA LEU A 571 19.99 -40.98 27.41
C LEU A 571 19.35 -41.34 28.75
N SER A 572 18.67 -42.48 28.81
CA SER A 572 18.03 -42.99 30.02
C SER A 572 18.13 -44.49 30.13
N VAL A 573 18.15 -45.01 31.36
CA VAL A 573 18.17 -46.46 31.65
C VAL A 573 16.94 -46.85 32.46
N PRO A 574 16.53 -48.13 32.45
CA PRO A 574 15.47 -48.60 33.34
C PRO A 574 15.80 -48.31 34.81
N LEU A 575 14.80 -47.89 35.59
CA LEU A 575 14.97 -47.57 37.02
C LEU A 575 15.57 -48.73 37.83
N MET A 576 15.42 -49.97 37.36
CA MET A 576 16.06 -51.13 37.96
C MET A 576 17.58 -51.02 38.01
N ALA A 577 18.23 -50.47 36.98
CA ALA A 577 19.68 -50.30 36.96
C ALA A 577 20.17 -49.39 38.11
N TYR A 578 19.42 -48.31 38.39
CA TYR A 578 19.68 -47.44 39.53
C TYR A 578 19.51 -48.18 40.87
N ARG A 579 18.42 -48.94 41.03
CA ARG A 579 18.16 -49.70 42.26
C ARG A 579 19.24 -50.76 42.54
N PHE A 580 19.73 -51.44 41.51
CA PHE A 580 20.86 -52.37 41.64
C PHE A 580 22.14 -51.64 42.09
N LEU A 581 22.39 -50.45 41.56
CA LEU A 581 23.56 -49.65 41.92
C LEU A 581 23.50 -49.12 43.37
N VAL A 582 22.31 -48.79 43.89
CA VAL A 582 22.14 -48.38 45.30
C VAL A 582 22.22 -49.56 46.28
N LEU A 583 21.97 -50.79 45.82
CA LEU A 583 22.09 -52.00 46.65
C LEU A 583 23.54 -52.47 46.83
N LEU A 584 24.41 -52.17 45.86
CA LEU A 584 25.86 -52.45 45.90
C LEU A 584 26.57 -51.44 46.82
#